data_AF-A0A2V6HLA1-F1
#
_entry.id   AF-A0A2V6HLA1-F1
#
_cell.length_a   1.000
_cell.length_b   1.000
_cell.length_c   1.000
_cell.angle_alpha   90.00
_cell.angle_beta   90.00
_cell.angle_gamma   90.00
#
_symmetry.space_group_name_H-M   'P 1'
#
loop_
_entity.id
_entity.type
_entity.pdbx_description
1 polymer ?
#
loop_
_entity_poly.entity_id
_entity_poly.type
_entity_poly.pdbx_seq_one_letter_code
_entity_poly.pdbx_strand_id
1 'polypeptide(L)' 'MEFDELSRKVIGCAIEVHRQLGPGLLESTYRQCLARELSHAAIPFQMEVPLPVRYKEVLLDVTKLQNGIKRFVL' A
#
# COMPACT_ATOMS: atom_id res chain seq x y z
N MET A 1 4.78 -5.89 24.52
CA MET A 1 4.37 -4.92 23.48
C MET A 1 2.88 -5.08 23.32
N GLU A 2 2.11 -4.12 23.82
CA GLU A 2 0.66 -4.10 23.63
C GLU A 2 0.38 -3.48 22.26
N PHE A 3 -0.16 -4.25 21.32
CA PHE A 3 -0.55 -3.71 20.02
C PHE A 3 -1.85 -2.95 20.19
N ASP A 4 -1.83 -1.69 19.77
CA ASP A 4 -3.01 -0.81 19.78
C ASP A 4 -4.16 -1.44 18.97
N GLU A 5 -5.40 -1.15 19.36
CA GLU A 5 -6.60 -1.70 18.73
C GLU A 5 -6.65 -1.38 17.22
N LEU A 6 -6.17 -0.18 16.84
CA LEU A 6 -6.05 0.21 15.45
C LEU A 6 -5.11 -0.71 14.68
N SER A 7 -3.95 -1.06 15.25
CA SER A 7 -3.00 -1.96 14.61
C SER A 7 -3.63 -3.33 14.34
N ARG A 8 -4.41 -3.87 15.30
CA ARG A 8 -5.13 -5.14 15.09
C ARG A 8 -6.12 -5.06 13.93
N LYS A 9 -6.88 -3.97 13.83
CA LYS A 9 -7.84 -3.76 12.73
C LYS A 9 -7.14 -3.67 11.38
N VAL A 10 -6.08 -2.87 11.28
CA VAL A 10 -5.31 -2.72 10.03
C VAL A 10 -4.68 -4.05 9.59
N ILE A 11 -4.10 -4.80 10.53
CA ILE A 11 -3.54 -6.14 10.24
C ILE A 11 -4.64 -7.09 9.77
N GLY A 12 -5.82 -7.06 10.40
CA GLY A 12 -6.98 -7.84 9.97
C GLY A 12 -7.40 -7.56 8.53
N CYS A 13 -7.47 -6.28 8.14
CA CYS A 13 -7.73 -5.87 6.76
C CYS A 13 -6.68 -6.43 5.78
N ALA A 14 -5.39 -6.37 6.12
CA ALA A 14 -4.33 -6.90 5.27
C ALA A 14 -4.38 -8.42 5.12
N ILE A 15 -4.71 -9.14 6.21
CA ILE A 15 -4.92 -10.59 6.18
C ILE A 15 -6.10 -10.95 5.28
N GLU A 16 -7.19 -10.21 5.35
CA GLU A 16 -8.36 -10.46 4.50
C GLU A 16 -8.02 -10.31 3.01
N VAL A 17 -7.31 -9.24 2.64
CA VAL A 17 -6.83 -9.06 1.26
C VAL A 17 -5.98 -10.24 0.81
N HIS A 18 -5.01 -10.67 1.63
CA HIS A 18 -4.15 -11.80 1.29
C HIS A 18 -4.93 -13.12 1.18
N ARG A 19 -5.92 -13.33 2.06
CA ARG A 19 -6.78 -14.51 2.06
C ARG A 19 -7.63 -14.62 0.79
N GLN A 20 -8.12 -13.48 0.29
CA GLN A 20 -8.94 -13.44 -0.93
C GLN A 20 -8.13 -13.50 -2.22
N LEU A 21 -6.98 -12.82 -2.26
CA LEU A 21 -6.18 -12.70 -3.50
C LEU A 21 -5.11 -13.78 -3.65
N GLY A 22 -4.62 -14.35 -2.55
CA GLY A 22 -3.40 -15.15 -2.54
C GLY A 22 -2.16 -14.32 -2.88
N PRO A 23 -0.96 -14.94 -3.00
CA PRO A 23 0.28 -14.29 -3.40
C PRO A 23 0.40 -14.10 -4.94
N GLY A 24 1.31 -13.22 -5.39
CA GLY A 24 1.76 -13.17 -6.79
C GLY A 24 1.15 -12.08 -7.67
N LEU A 25 0.31 -11.21 -7.10
CA LEU A 25 -0.26 -10.06 -7.83
C LEU A 25 0.62 -8.80 -7.70
N LEU A 26 0.33 -7.82 -8.56
CA LEU A 26 1.00 -6.53 -8.51
C LEU A 26 0.69 -5.79 -7.20
N GLU A 27 1.66 -5.03 -6.72
CA GLU A 27 1.53 -4.19 -5.54
C GLU A 27 0.40 -3.14 -5.67
N SER A 28 0.10 -2.66 -6.89
CA SER A 28 -1.08 -1.79 -7.14
C SER A 28 -2.40 -2.49 -6.87
N THR A 29 -2.48 -3.80 -7.08
CA THR A 29 -3.67 -4.59 -6.80
C THR A 29 -3.87 -4.73 -5.30
N TYR A 30 -2.84 -5.14 -4.56
CA TYR A 30 -2.90 -5.21 -3.09
C TYR A 30 -3.24 -3.86 -2.47
N ARG A 31 -2.64 -2.77 -2.96
CA ARG A 31 -2.91 -1.41 -2.49
C ARG A 31 -4.39 -1.04 -2.61
N GLN A 32 -4.98 -1.28 -3.78
CA GLN A 32 -6.40 -0.97 -4.03
C GLN A 32 -7.33 -1.84 -3.18
N CYS A 33 -7.03 -3.12 -3.03
CA CYS A 33 -7.83 -4.01 -2.19
C CYS A 33 -7.73 -3.64 -0.71
N LEU A 34 -6.54 -3.31 -0.21
CA LEU A 34 -6.35 -2.87 1.17
C LEU A 34 -7.07 -1.55 1.44
N ALA A 35 -7.01 -0.59 0.51
CA ALA A 35 -7.78 0.65 0.61
C ALA A 35 -9.29 0.40 0.74
N ARG A 36 -9.80 -0.61 0.04
CA ARG A 36 -11.21 -1.02 0.14
C ARG A 36 -11.54 -1.60 1.52
N GLU A 37 -10.70 -2.49 2.05
CA GLU A 37 -10.88 -3.03 3.41
C GLU A 37 -10.79 -1.95 4.50
N LEU A 38 -9.83 -1.03 4.40
CA LEU A 38 -9.71 0.10 5.33
C LEU A 38 -10.93 1.03 5.27
N SER A 39 -11.45 1.27 4.06
CA SER A 39 -12.69 2.04 3.86
C SER A 39 -13.88 1.36 4.52
N HIS A 40 -14.04 0.04 4.35
CA HIS A 40 -15.12 -0.73 4.98
C HIS A 40 -15.00 -0.74 6.50
N ALA A 41 -13.79 -0.76 7.04
CA ALA A 41 -13.52 -0.65 8.47
C ALA A 41 -13.62 0.79 9.02
N ALA A 42 -13.99 1.77 8.17
CA ALA A 42 -14.04 3.20 8.51
C ALA A 42 -12.73 3.75 9.09
N ILE A 43 -11.59 3.19 8.68
CA ILE A 43 -10.26 3.63 9.09
C ILE A 43 -9.83 4.74 8.12
N PRO A 44 -9.49 5.94 8.59
CA PRO A 44 -8.98 6.99 7.72
C PRO A 44 -7.60 6.63 7.18
N PHE A 45 -7.40 6.80 5.88
CA PHE A 45 -6.11 6.55 5.22
C PHE A 45 -5.91 7.50 4.04
N GLN A 46 -4.66 7.60 3.60
CA GLN A 46 -4.27 8.29 2.37
C GLN A 46 -3.55 7.29 1.47
N MET A 47 -3.76 7.40 0.17
CA MET A 47 -3.03 6.61 -0.83
C MET A 47 -2.11 7.51 -1.62
N GLU A 48 -0.98 6.95 -2.06
CA GLU A 48 -0.05 7.63 -2.96
C GLU A 48 0.35 9.01 -2.43
N VAL A 49 0.67 9.08 -1.12
CA VAL A 49 1.16 10.31 -0.51
C VAL A 49 2.48 10.67 -1.16
N PRO A 50 2.65 11.92 -1.65
CA PRO A 50 3.87 12.29 -2.30
C PRO A 50 5.10 12.18 -1.40
N LEU A 51 6.01 11.29 -1.77
CA LEU A 51 7.27 11.12 -1.06
C LEU A 51 8.42 11.44 -2.01
N PRO A 52 8.93 12.67 -2.01
CA PRO A 52 10.04 13.03 -2.87
C PRO A 52 11.30 12.27 -2.45
N VAL A 53 11.90 11.57 -3.39
CA VAL A 53 13.16 10.84 -3.19
C VAL A 53 14.28 11.65 -3.80
N ARG A 54 15.27 11.99 -2.99
CA ARG A 54 16.53 12.55 -3.50
C ARG A 54 17.35 11.42 -4.10
N TYR A 55 17.50 11.43 -5.42
CA TYR A 55 18.39 10.52 -6.13
C TYR A 55 19.53 11.32 -6.75
N LYS A 56 20.74 11.16 -6.17
CA LYS A 56 21.89 12.03 -6.47
C LYS A 56 21.50 13.50 -6.22
N GLU A 57 21.76 14.38 -7.18
CA GLU A 57 21.44 15.81 -7.13
C GLU A 57 20.02 16.15 -7.60
N VAL A 58 19.18 15.15 -7.92
CA VAL A 58 17.83 15.36 -8.44
C VAL A 58 16.79 14.94 -7.39
N LEU A 59 15.83 15.84 -7.13
CA LEU A 59 14.64 15.50 -6.35
C LEU A 59 13.61 14.87 -7.30
N LEU A 60 13.31 13.58 -7.09
CA LEU A 60 12.35 12.83 -7.89
C LEU A 60 11.05 12.69 -7.12
N ASP A 61 9.95 13.08 -7.75
CA ASP A 61 8.61 12.74 -7.27
C ASP A 61 8.25 11.32 -7.76
N VAL A 62 8.46 10.32 -6.90
CA VAL A 62 8.26 8.90 -7.25
C VAL A 62 6.81 8.42 -7.03
N THR A 63 5.92 9.34 -6.70
CA THR A 63 4.57 9.04 -6.23
C THR A 63 3.66 8.49 -7.32
N LYS A 64 4.01 8.77 -8.58
CA LYS A 64 3.41 8.15 -9.76
C LYS A 64 4.54 7.66 -10.65
N LEU A 65 4.72 6.34 -10.71
CA LEU A 65 5.39 5.74 -11.87
C LEU A 65 4.49 6.04 -13.08
N GLN A 66 4.77 7.14 -13.76
CA GLN A 66 4.28 7.34 -15.12
C GLN A 66 4.97 6.28 -15.97
N ASN A 67 4.15 5.47 -16.64
CA ASN A 67 4.48 4.32 -17.49
C ASN A 67 4.33 2.99 -16.75
N GLY A 68 3.30 2.25 -17.16
CA GLY A 68 2.80 0.97 -16.61
C GLY A 68 3.75 -0.23 -16.67
N ILE A 69 5.00 -0.05 -16.26
CA ILE A 69 5.95 -1.13 -16.00
C ILE A 69 6.42 -0.97 -14.56
N LYS A 70 5.65 -1.55 -13.62
CA LYS A 70 6.14 -1.81 -12.27
C LYS A 70 7.20 -2.90 -12.38
N ARG A 71 8.46 -2.48 -12.53
CA ARG A 71 9.59 -3.39 -12.58
C ARG A 71 9.72 -4.05 -11.20
N PHE A 72 9.40 -5.33 -11.13
CA PHE A 72 9.85 -6.22 -10.07
C PHE A 72 11.38 -6.09 -9.98
N VAL A 73 11.87 -5.61 -8.84
CA VAL A 73 13.25 -5.87 -8.44
C VAL A 73 13.13 -6.87 -7.29
N LEU A 74 13.44 -8.13 -7.59
CA LEU A 74 13.95 -9.06 -6.59
C LEU A 74 15.38 -8.62 -6.21
#